data_AF-A0A6D2LEK5-F1
#
_entry.id   AF-A0A6D2LEK5-F1
#
_cell.length_a   1.000
_cell.length_b   1.000
_cell.length_c   1.000
_cell.angle_alpha   90.00
_cell.angle_beta   90.00
_cell.angle_gamma   90.00
#
_symmetry.space_group_name_H-M   'P 1'
#
loop_
_entity.id
_entity.type
_entity.pdbx_description
1 polymer ?
#
loop_
_entity_poly.entity_id
_entity_poly.type
_entity_poly.pdbx_seq_one_letter_code
_entity_poly.pdbx_strand_id
1 'polypeptide(L)'
;MTSCNLSTVESEGLSGGLALFYFDSLSVNILSSSNRLIDVEAAIEGKSVFMTFVYGDPVHECRGIVWDHLTEMSLRRILSPGLDIALPVKFSVDSTAP
;
A
#
# COMPACT_ATOMS: atom_id res chain seq x y z
N MET A 1 7.30 -5.84 25.52
CA MET A 1 7.72 -6.22 24.15
C MET A 1 6.55 -5.93 23.24
N THR A 2 6.65 -4.91 22.41
CA THR A 2 5.66 -4.66 21.35
C THR A 2 5.88 -5.73 20.28
N SER A 3 4.91 -6.62 20.14
CA SER A 3 4.92 -7.65 19.09
C SER A 3 4.64 -6.99 17.73
N CYS A 4 5.11 -7.61 16.65
CA CYS A 4 5.08 -7.06 15.30
C CYS A 4 4.59 -8.12 14.30
N ASN A 5 3.93 -7.64 13.26
CA ASN A 5 3.42 -8.44 12.15
C ASN A 5 4.24 -8.18 10.89
N LEU A 6 4.41 -9.22 10.09
CA LEU A 6 5.06 -9.18 8.79
C LEU A 6 4.14 -9.82 7.75
N SER A 7 3.89 -9.10 6.67
CA SER A 7 3.19 -9.60 5.50
C SER A 7 4.08 -9.48 4.28
N THR A 8 4.30 -10.58 3.57
CA THR A 8 5.18 -10.63 2.40
C THR A 8 4.40 -11.05 1.16
N VAL A 9 4.74 -10.44 0.03
CA VAL A 9 4.32 -10.87 -1.30
C VAL A 9 5.54 -11.42 -1.99
N GLU A 10 5.44 -12.66 -2.46
CA GLU A 10 6.53 -13.32 -3.19
C GLU A 10 6.87 -12.54 -4.47
N SER A 11 8.16 -12.56 -4.82
CA SER A 11 8.65 -11.99 -6.05
C SER A 11 8.27 -12.86 -7.24
N GLU A 12 7.81 -12.24 -8.32
CA GLU A 12 7.81 -12.87 -9.64
C GLU A 12 9.03 -12.39 -10.45
N GLY A 13 9.86 -13.32 -10.91
CA GLY A 13 11.04 -13.03 -11.73
C GLY A 13 12.19 -12.38 -10.95
N LEU A 14 12.74 -11.28 -11.47
CA LEU A 14 13.89 -10.54 -10.88
C LEU A 14 13.49 -9.47 -9.85
N SER A 15 12.22 -9.44 -9.45
CA SER A 15 11.71 -8.50 -8.44
C SER A 15 12.26 -8.83 -7.05
N GLY A 16 12.54 -7.81 -6.23
CA GLY A 16 12.97 -7.98 -4.83
C GLY A 16 11.84 -8.41 -3.87
N GLY A 17 10.61 -8.55 -4.37
CA GLY A 17 9.43 -8.83 -3.55
C GLY A 17 8.95 -7.61 -2.77
N LEU A 18 7.85 -7.79 -2.05
CA LEU A 18 7.21 -6.73 -1.26
C LEU A 18 7.00 -7.21 0.17
N ALA A 19 7.36 -6.40 1.15
CA ALA A 19 7.18 -6.72 2.56
C ALA A 19 6.58 -5.51 3.30
N LEU A 20 5.48 -5.75 4.01
CA LEU A 20 4.86 -4.80 4.91
C LEU A 20 5.10 -5.23 6.35
N PHE A 21 5.76 -4.38 7.12
CA PHE A 21 6.02 -4.58 8.54
C PHE A 21 5.27 -3.54 9.35
N TYR A 22 4.52 -3.98 10.36
CA TYR A 22 3.71 -3.09 11.19
C TYR A 22 3.58 -3.60 12.63
N PHE A 23 3.32 -2.68 13.56
CA PHE A 23 3.13 -3.02 14.96
C PHE A 23 1.77 -3.65 15.20
N ASP A 24 1.70 -4.62 16.11
CA ASP A 24 0.44 -5.29 16.48
C ASP A 24 -0.54 -4.34 17.18
N SER A 25 -0.04 -3.22 17.70
CA SER A 25 -0.87 -2.15 18.24
C SER A 25 -1.65 -1.38 17.17
N LEU A 26 -1.31 -1.55 15.88
CA LEU A 26 -2.02 -0.96 14.76
C LEU A 26 -3.02 -1.99 14.21
N SER A 27 -4.27 -1.58 14.08
CA SER A 27 -5.28 -2.40 13.40
C SER A 27 -5.11 -2.24 11.90
N VAL A 28 -4.34 -3.15 11.27
CA VAL A 28 -4.09 -3.16 9.83
C VAL A 28 -4.86 -4.30 9.18
N ASN A 29 -5.60 -3.99 8.12
CA ASN A 29 -6.31 -4.93 7.27
C ASN A 29 -5.77 -4.82 5.84
N ILE A 30 -5.28 -5.93 5.28
CA ILE A 30 -4.76 -5.95 3.91
C ILE A 30 -5.95 -6.14 2.96
N LEU A 31 -6.20 -5.13 2.12
CA LEU A 31 -7.32 -5.14 1.18
C LEU A 31 -6.95 -5.84 -0.12
N SER A 32 -5.74 -5.57 -0.63
CA SER A 32 -5.20 -6.24 -1.80
C SER A 32 -3.68 -6.25 -1.78
N SER A 33 -3.09 -7.24 -2.44
CA SER A 33 -1.64 -7.34 -2.60
C SER A 33 -1.31 -7.93 -3.96
N SER A 34 -0.27 -7.42 -4.60
CA SER A 34 0.27 -7.91 -5.87
C SER A 34 1.79 -7.76 -5.86
N ASN A 35 2.46 -8.29 -6.89
CA ASN A 35 3.90 -8.17 -7.07
C ASN A 35 4.42 -6.71 -7.16
N ARG A 36 3.52 -5.72 -7.30
CA ARG A 36 3.85 -4.29 -7.46
C ARG A 36 3.17 -3.37 -6.45
N LEU A 37 2.20 -3.85 -5.68
CA LEU A 37 1.54 -3.02 -4.68
C LEU A 37 1.03 -3.81 -3.49
N ILE A 38 0.98 -3.16 -2.33
CA ILE A 38 0.24 -3.62 -1.16
C ILE A 38 -0.71 -2.49 -0.77
N ASP A 39 -1.97 -2.83 -0.59
CA ASP A 39 -3.03 -1.90 -0.26
C ASP A 39 -3.70 -2.30 1.06
N VAL A 40 -3.77 -1.35 1.99
CA VAL A 40 -4.22 -1.60 3.35
C VAL A 40 -5.20 -0.54 3.85
N GLU A 41 -6.05 -0.96 4.76
CA GLU A 41 -6.80 -0.11 5.66
C GLU A 41 -6.16 -0.20 7.05
N ALA A 42 -5.92 0.93 7.70
CA ALA A 42 -5.38 0.98 9.05
C ALA A 42 -6.22 1.89 9.94
N ALA A 43 -6.46 1.49 11.19
CA ALA A 43 -7.03 2.38 12.20
C ALA A 43 -5.92 3.11 12.95
N ILE A 44 -5.85 4.42 12.81
CA ILE A 44 -4.88 5.30 13.49
C ILE A 44 -5.68 6.33 14.29
N GLU A 45 -5.52 6.32 15.62
CA GLU A 45 -6.21 7.25 16.53
C GLU A 45 -7.74 7.27 16.34
N GLY A 46 -8.34 6.11 16.06
CA GLY A 46 -9.79 5.97 15.85
C GLY A 46 -10.28 6.39 14.46
N LYS A 47 -9.38 6.80 13.55
CA LYS A 47 -9.69 7.11 12.16
C LYS A 47 -9.25 5.96 11.26
N SER A 48 -10.13 5.56 10.33
CA SER A 48 -9.74 4.66 9.25
C SER A 48 -8.93 5.43 8.20
N VAL A 49 -7.77 4.90 7.84
CA VAL A 49 -6.85 5.45 6.85
C VAL A 49 -6.53 4.37 5.84
N PHE A 50 -6.66 4.70 4.55
CA PHE A 50 -6.26 3.80 3.47
C PHE A 50 -4.87 4.17 2.98
N MET A 51 -3.99 3.18 2.84
CA MET A 51 -2.62 3.37 2.35
C MET A 51 -2.32 2.34 1.26
N THR A 52 -1.78 2.82 0.14
CA THR A 52 -1.35 1.96 -0.97
C THR A 52 0.15 2.13 -1.17
N PHE A 53 0.92 1.09 -0.84
CA PHE A 53 2.35 0.98 -1.06
C PHE A 53 2.60 0.45 -2.46
N VAL A 54 3.47 1.12 -3.23
CA VAL A 54 3.79 0.73 -4.62
C VAL A 54 5.28 0.46 -4.75
N TYR A 55 5.64 -0.65 -5.39
CA TYR A 55 7.01 -1.10 -5.58
C TYR A 55 7.45 -1.01 -7.04
N GLY A 56 8.68 -0.51 -7.21
CA GLY A 56 9.27 -0.22 -8.50
C GLY A 56 8.77 1.10 -9.09
N ASP A 57 9.52 1.62 -10.05
CA ASP A 57 9.02 2.67 -10.92
C ASP A 57 8.08 2.01 -11.92
N PRO A 58 6.83 2.48 -12.10
CA PRO A 58 6.09 2.09 -13.28
C PRO A 58 6.98 2.45 -14.46
N VAL A 59 7.26 1.48 -15.35
CA VAL A 59 7.91 1.75 -16.64
C VAL A 59 7.35 3.07 -17.16
N HIS A 60 8.20 4.03 -17.54
CA HIS A 60 7.79 5.43 -17.76
C HIS A 60 6.48 5.57 -18.56
N GLU A 61 6.26 4.65 -19.51
CA GLU A 61 5.08 4.50 -20.36
C GLU A 61 3.80 4.06 -19.60
N CYS A 62 3.92 3.22 -18.58
CA CYS A 62 2.82 2.70 -17.76
C CYS A 62 2.50 3.55 -16.53
N ARG A 63 3.23 4.64 -16.27
CA ARG A 63 2.97 5.52 -15.11
C ARG A 63 1.54 6.03 -15.10
N GLY A 64 1.01 6.45 -16.25
CA GLY A 64 -0.39 6.91 -16.36
C GLY A 64 -1.39 5.86 -15.88
N ILE A 65 -1.24 4.62 -16.35
CA ILE A 65 -2.14 3.51 -15.99
C ILE A 65 -2.11 3.22 -14.48
N VAL A 66 -0.92 3.24 -13.86
CA VAL A 66 -0.80 3.06 -12.41
C VAL A 66 -1.47 4.20 -11.66
N TRP A 67 -1.29 5.44 -12.10
CA TRP A 67 -1.95 6.60 -11.50
C TRP A 67 -3.47 6.56 -11.66
N ASP A 68 -3.97 6.18 -12.83
CA ASP A 68 -5.40 6.04 -13.10
C ASP A 68 -6.02 4.98 -12.18
N HIS A 69 -5.36 3.82 -12.02
CA HIS A 69 -5.80 2.79 -11.08
C HIS A 69 -5.81 3.26 -9.62
N LEU A 70 -4.75 3.94 -9.16
CA LEU A 70 -4.71 4.50 -7.81
C LEU A 70 -5.79 5.57 -7.59
N THR A 71 -6.06 6.36 -8.62
CA THR A 71 -7.12 7.39 -8.59
C THR A 71 -8.49 6.73 -8.51
N GLU A 72 -8.73 5.68 -9.30
CA GLU A 72 -9.97 4.91 -9.24
C GLU A 72 -10.18 4.26 -7.85
N MET A 73 -9.14 3.64 -7.30
CA MET A 73 -9.16 3.08 -5.94
C MET A 73 -9.50 4.15 -4.90
N SER A 74 -8.92 5.34 -5.03
CA SER A 74 -9.18 6.48 -4.14
C SER A 74 -10.61 7.00 -4.28
N LEU A 75 -11.13 7.12 -5.51
CA LEU A 75 -12.51 7.56 -5.76
C LEU A 75 -13.54 6.59 -5.18
N ARG A 76 -13.33 5.27 -5.32
CA ARG A 76 -14.21 4.25 -4.71
C ARG A 76 -14.30 4.40 -3.19
N ARG A 77 -13.24 4.88 -2.54
CA ARG A 77 -13.18 5.09 -1.09
C ARG A 77 -13.83 6.39 -0.63
N ILE A 78 -13.65 7.49 -1.39
CA ILE A 78 -14.28 8.78 -1.10
C ILE A 78 -15.82 8.67 -1.18
N LEU A 79 -16.32 7.82 -2.06
CA LEU A 79 -17.75 7.57 -2.20
C LEU A 79 -18.34 6.70 -1.07
N SER A 80 -17.50 6.16 -0.17
CA SER A 80 -17.96 5.43 1.01
C SER A 80 -18.22 6.41 2.17
N PRO A 81 -19.44 6.46 2.73
CA PRO A 81 -19.76 7.37 3.82
C PRO A 81 -18.93 7.02 5.08
N GLY A 82 -18.18 7.99 5.62
CA GLY A 82 -17.42 7.86 6.86
C GLY A 82 -15.89 7.92 6.75
N LEU A 83 -15.33 8.29 5.60
CA LEU A 83 -13.89 8.34 5.39
C LEU A 83 -13.31 9.76 5.48
N ASP A 84 -12.45 10.00 6.48
CA ASP A 84 -11.87 11.33 6.73
C ASP A 84 -10.61 11.63 5.90
N ILE A 85 -9.88 10.63 5.38
CA ILE A 85 -8.63 10.86 4.61
C ILE A 85 -8.43 9.76 3.55
N ALA A 86 -8.60 10.11 2.28
CA ALA A 86 -8.21 9.30 1.11
C ALA A 86 -7.16 10.06 0.30
N LEU A 87 -5.97 10.25 0.85
CA LEU A 87 -4.85 10.80 0.08
C LEU A 87 -4.00 9.64 -0.43
N PRO A 88 -3.71 9.56 -1.74
CA PRO A 88 -2.75 8.60 -2.26
C PRO A 88 -1.36 8.95 -1.72
N VAL A 89 -0.95 8.29 -0.64
CA VAL A 89 0.40 8.45 -0.08
C VAL A 89 1.33 7.49 -0.81
N LYS A 90 2.17 8.02 -1.70
CA LYS A 90 3.23 7.26 -2.36
C LYS A 90 4.38 7.03 -1.37
N PHE A 91 4.48 5.82 -0.83
CA PHE A 91 5.71 5.34 -0.22
C PHE A 91 6.49 4.56 -1.29
N SER A 92 7.61 5.13 -1.75
CA SER A 92 8.57 4.42 -2.61
C SER A 92 9.61 3.79 -1.71
N VAL A 93 9.61 2.47 -1.60
CA VAL A 93 10.72 1.74 -0.99
C VAL A 93 11.78 1.59 -2.06
N ASP A 94 12.78 2.47 -2.05
CA ASP A 94 13.95 2.32 -2.91
C ASP A 94 14.78 1.16 -2.36
N SER A 95 14.64 -0.02 -2.96
CA SER A 95 15.54 -1.14 -2.67
C SER A 95 16.86 -0.88 -3.39
N THR A 96 17.66 0.05 -2.86
CA THR A 96 19.10 0.04 -3.07
C THR A 96 19.68 -0.89 -2.01
N ALA A 97 19.64 -2.19 -2.28
CA ALA A 97 20.56 -3.10 -1.61
C ALA A 97 21.99 -2.82 -2.14
N PRO A 98 23.01 -2.78 -1.26
CA PRO A 98 24.40 -2.55 -1.62
C PRO A 98 25.04 -3.71 -2.41
#